data_AF-A0AAX6DVX6-F1
#
_entry.id   AF-A0AAX6DVX6-F1
#
_cell.length_a   1.000
_cell.length_b   1.000
_cell.length_c   1.000
_cell.angle_alpha   90.00
_cell.angle_beta   90.00
_cell.angle_gamma   90.00
#
_symmetry.space_group_name_H-M   'P 1'
#
loop_
_entity.id
_entity.type
_entity.pdbx_description
1 polymer ?
#
loop_
_entity_poly.entity_id
_entity_poly.type
_entity_poly.pdbx_seq_one_letter_code
_entity_poly.pdbx_strand_id
1 'polypeptide(L)'
;MDRGDGIAVGWLGHPIFRDKEGRKLSVRRMPTFFETLQVVLVDRDGIVRADVPFRRIESKYSVEQVGVTVEFYSGELNGVSYSDPATVKKIC
;
A
#
# COMPACT_ATOMS: atom_id res chain seq x y z
N MET A 1 -0.44 -13.60 20.81
CA MET A 1 -0.28 -13.28 19.38
C MET A 1 -1.56 -13.71 18.69
N ASP A 2 -1.92 -15.00 18.71
CA ASP A 2 -3.15 -15.53 18.09
C ASP A 2 -4.48 -14.85 18.47
N ARG A 3 -4.61 -14.26 19.67
CA ARG A 3 -5.81 -13.50 20.08
C ARG A 3 -5.86 -12.05 19.56
N GLY A 4 -4.75 -11.53 19.03
CA GLY A 4 -4.63 -10.18 18.49
C GLY A 4 -4.85 -10.18 16.98
N ASP A 5 -3.90 -10.75 16.24
CA ASP A 5 -3.88 -10.80 14.77
C ASP A 5 -4.48 -12.08 14.18
N GLY A 6 -4.71 -13.10 15.00
CA GLY A 6 -5.32 -14.36 14.58
C GLY A 6 -4.30 -15.47 14.29
N ILE A 7 -4.79 -16.56 13.71
CA ILE A 7 -3.97 -17.71 13.31
C ILE A 7 -3.62 -17.56 11.83
N ALA A 8 -2.33 -17.67 11.49
CA ALA A 8 -1.88 -17.62 10.10
C ALA A 8 -2.40 -18.84 9.30
N VAL A 9 -3.05 -18.59 8.17
CA VAL A 9 -3.61 -19.63 7.29
C VAL A 9 -2.79 -19.82 6.02
N GLY A 10 -2.18 -18.75 5.50
CA GLY A 10 -1.41 -18.79 4.26
C GLY A 10 -0.75 -17.45 3.94
N TRP A 11 0.12 -17.47 2.94
CA TRP A 11 0.77 -16.26 2.43
C TRP A 11 0.08 -15.78 1.14
N LEU A 12 -0.44 -14.56 1.18
CA LEU A 12 -1.17 -13.96 0.06
C LEU A 12 -0.28 -13.56 -1.12
N GLY A 13 1.03 -13.40 -0.91
CA GLY A 13 2.00 -13.01 -1.93
C GLY A 13 2.73 -11.71 -1.61
N HIS A 14 3.65 -11.33 -2.50
CA HIS A 14 4.39 -10.07 -2.42
C HIS A 14 3.67 -8.97 -3.23
N PRO A 15 3.10 -7.94 -2.58
CA PRO A 15 2.48 -6.82 -3.28
C PRO A 15 3.54 -5.88 -3.86
N ILE A 16 3.37 -5.51 -5.12
CA ILE A 16 4.14 -4.48 -5.82
C ILE A 16 3.21 -3.34 -6.18
N PHE A 17 3.44 -2.18 -5.58
CA PHE A 17 2.69 -0.96 -5.90
C PHE A 17 3.34 -0.22 -7.06
N ARG A 18 2.52 0.29 -7.97
CA ARG A 18 2.96 1.15 -9.06
C ARG A 18 2.03 2.33 -9.22
N ASP A 19 2.58 3.51 -9.53
CA ASP A 19 1.74 4.63 -9.98
C ASP A 19 1.38 4.51 -11.46
N LYS A 20 0.60 5.47 -11.96
CA LYS A 20 0.22 5.56 -13.38
C LYS A 20 1.40 5.69 -14.35
N GLU A 21 2.57 6.14 -13.87
CA GLU A 21 3.80 6.24 -14.67
C GLU A 21 4.60 4.92 -14.63
N GLY A 22 4.11 3.90 -13.93
CA GLY A 22 4.74 2.59 -13.80
C GLY A 22 5.88 2.56 -12.79
N ARG A 23 6.12 3.64 -12.03
CA ARG A 23 7.18 3.68 -11.01
C ARG A 23 6.81 2.78 -9.86
N LYS A 24 7.74 1.92 -9.44
CA LYS A 24 7.56 1.07 -8.27
C LYS A 24 7.57 1.92 -7.00
N LEU A 25 6.55 1.76 -6.17
CA LEU A 25 6.40 2.42 -4.88
C LEU A 25 6.58 1.43 -3.74
N SER A 26 7.06 1.93 -2.60
CA SER A 26 7.23 1.18 -1.36
C SER A 26 6.47 1.86 -0.23
N VAL A 27 5.74 1.08 0.56
CA VAL A 27 5.04 1.60 1.75
C VAL A 27 6.03 1.81 2.89
N ARG A 28 5.97 2.97 3.56
CA ARG A 28 6.77 3.25 4.75
C ARG A 28 6.33 2.34 5.91
N ARG A 29 7.22 1.45 6.35
CA ARG A 29 6.96 0.55 7.48
C ARG A 29 6.82 1.30 8.80
N MET A 30 5.90 0.83 9.64
CA MET A 30 5.69 1.31 11.00
C MET A 30 6.90 1.00 11.90
N PRO A 31 7.55 2.02 12.48
CA PRO A 31 8.56 1.80 13.52
C PRO A 31 7.92 1.29 14.81
N THR A 32 8.70 0.59 15.63
CA THR A 32 8.24 -0.09 16.86
C THR A 32 7.62 0.83 17.92
N PHE A 33 7.91 2.13 17.89
CA PHE A 33 7.41 3.08 18.89
C PHE A 33 5.97 3.55 18.63
N PHE A 34 5.47 3.42 17.39
CA PHE A 34 4.18 4.00 17.00
C PHE A 34 3.04 3.00 17.16
N GLU A 35 1.94 3.42 17.80
CA GLU A 35 0.68 2.66 17.80
C GLU A 35 -0.12 2.87 16.50
N THR A 36 -0.02 4.07 15.91
CA THR A 36 -0.63 4.41 14.62
C THR A 36 0.35 5.19 13.76
N LEU A 37 0.30 4.97 12.45
CA LEU A 37 1.13 5.65 11.46
C LEU A 37 0.32 5.92 10.20
N GLN A 38 0.52 7.10 9.60
CA GLN A 38 -0.09 7.43 8.31
C GLN A 38 0.53 6.60 7.19
N VAL A 39 -0.32 6.19 6.24
CA VAL A 39 0.12 5.44 5.06
C VAL A 39 0.76 6.40 4.05
N VAL A 40 2.03 6.17 3.76
CA VAL A 40 2.83 6.94 2.80
C VAL A 40 3.58 5.97 1.89
N LEU A 41 3.52 6.23 0.59
CA LEU A 41 4.21 5.49 -0.45
C LEU A 41 5.32 6.35 -1.04
N VAL A 42 6.53 5.80 -1.06
CA VAL A 42 7.74 6.44 -1.57
C VAL A 42 8.30 5.69 -2.77
N ASP A 43 8.95 6.40 -3.67
CA ASP A 43 9.75 5.77 -4.73
C ASP A 43 11.12 5.29 -4.22
N ARG A 44 11.96 4.83 -5.13
CA ARG A 44 13.31 4.32 -4.84
C ARG A 44 14.23 5.39 -4.24
N ASP A 45 13.99 6.66 -4.56
CA ASP A 45 14.80 7.80 -4.10
C ASP A 45 14.27 8.35 -2.76
N GLY A 46 13.23 7.74 -2.19
CA GLY A 46 12.59 8.17 -0.95
C GLY A 46 11.64 9.35 -1.12
N ILE A 47 11.31 9.73 -2.37
CA ILE A 47 10.37 10.81 -2.65
C ILE A 47 8.95 10.30 -2.48
N VAL A 48 8.11 11.05 -1.77
CA VAL A 48 6.70 10.71 -1.58
C VAL A 48 5.96 10.83 -2.91
N ARG A 49 5.27 9.76 -3.31
CA ARG A 49 4.50 9.71 -4.55
C ARG A 49 3.01 9.47 -4.34
N ALA A 50 2.62 8.83 -3.24
CA ALA A 50 1.23 8.67 -2.87
C ALA A 50 1.03 8.61 -1.35
N ASP A 51 -0.16 8.94 -0.88
CA ASP A 51 -0.58 8.86 0.50
C ASP A 51 -2.07 8.50 0.66
N VAL A 52 -2.46 8.19 1.89
CA VAL A 52 -3.87 8.19 2.30
C VAL A 52 -4.11 9.43 3.14
N PRO A 53 -4.71 10.50 2.57
CA PRO A 53 -4.80 11.79 3.22
C PRO A 53 -5.77 11.75 4.40
N PHE A 54 -5.39 12.36 5.52
CA PHE A 54 -6.31 12.59 6.64
C PHE A 54 -7.40 13.61 6.26
N ARG A 55 -7.00 14.75 5.68
CA ARG A 55 -7.92 15.78 5.17
C ARG A 55 -7.95 15.72 3.64
N ARG A 56 -9.13 15.46 3.06
CA ARG A 56 -9.27 15.24 1.62
C ARG A 56 -9.26 16.53 0.78
N ILE A 57 -9.59 17.67 1.37
CA ILE A 57 -9.85 18.92 0.62
C ILE A 57 -8.60 19.52 -0.06
N GLU A 58 -7.40 19.20 0.45
CA GLU A 58 -6.11 19.68 -0.06
C GLU A 58 -5.21 18.53 -0.54
N SER A 59 -5.78 17.33 -0.73
CA SER A 59 -4.98 16.18 -1.14
C SER A 59 -4.49 16.32 -2.59
N LYS A 60 -3.19 16.08 -2.78
CA LYS A 60 -2.50 16.06 -4.08
C LYS A 60 -1.88 14.70 -4.40
N TYR A 61 -1.72 13.85 -3.40
CA TYR A 61 -1.02 12.56 -3.47
C TYR A 61 -1.96 11.39 -3.18
N SER A 62 -3.28 11.59 -3.20
CA SER A 62 -4.20 10.49 -2.91
C SER A 62 -4.02 9.34 -3.90
N VAL A 63 -4.22 8.11 -3.42
CA VAL A 63 -4.20 6.88 -4.24
C VAL A 63 -5.03 7.01 -5.53
N GLU A 64 -6.19 7.67 -5.46
CA GLU A 64 -7.09 7.93 -6.59
C GLU A 64 -6.46 8.89 -7.62
N GLN A 65 -5.89 10.00 -7.15
CA GLN A 65 -5.32 11.04 -8.03
C GLN A 65 -4.04 10.58 -8.71
N VAL A 66 -3.23 9.81 -7.97
CA VAL A 66 -1.96 9.26 -8.47
C VAL A 66 -2.20 8.04 -9.36
N GLY A 67 -3.32 7.33 -9.16
CA GLY A 67 -3.67 6.13 -9.90
C GLY A 67 -2.79 4.94 -9.50
N VAL A 68 -2.63 4.72 -8.19
CA VAL A 68 -1.80 3.62 -7.70
C VAL A 68 -2.51 2.29 -7.93
N THR A 69 -1.78 1.33 -8.48
CA THR A 69 -2.21 -0.06 -8.66
C THR A 69 -1.32 -0.97 -7.82
N VAL A 70 -1.81 -2.17 -7.52
CA VAL A 70 -1.04 -3.21 -6.83
C VAL A 70 -1.13 -4.52 -7.59
N GLU A 71 0.00 -5.20 -7.73
CA GLU A 71 0.12 -6.51 -8.36
C GLU A 71 0.82 -7.47 -7.39
N PHE A 72 0.28 -8.69 -7.24
CA PHE A 72 0.85 -9.70 -6.35
C PHE A 72 1.71 -10.71 -7.10
N TYR A 73 2.87 -11.01 -6.52
CA TYR A 73 3.79 -12.03 -7.00
C TYR A 73 3.93 -13.15 -5.97
N SER A 74 3.84 -14.39 -6.43
CA SER A 74 3.79 -15.61 -5.61
C SER A 74 2.63 -15.63 -4.61
N GLY A 75 2.52 -16.69 -3.81
CA GLY A 75 1.44 -16.85 -2.84
C GLY A 75 0.07 -17.10 -3.48
N GLU A 76 -0.98 -16.96 -2.68
CA GLU A 76 -2.36 -17.25 -3.09
C GLU A 76 -2.88 -16.29 -4.16
N LEU A 77 -2.48 -15.02 -4.12
CA LEU A 77 -2.95 -13.99 -5.06
C LEU A 77 -1.99 -13.78 -6.25
N ASN A 78 -1.12 -14.74 -6.55
CA ASN A 78 -0.14 -14.61 -7.62
C ASN A 78 -0.78 -14.23 -8.98
N GLY A 79 -0.29 -13.16 -9.59
CA GLY A 79 -0.77 -12.65 -10.88
C GLY A 79 -2.06 -11.82 -10.79
N VAL A 80 -2.61 -11.62 -9.60
CA VAL A 80 -3.78 -10.75 -9.40
C VAL A 80 -3.34 -9.30 -9.26
N SER A 81 -4.03 -8.42 -9.98
CA SER A 81 -3.83 -6.98 -9.93
C SER A 81 -5.11 -6.24 -9.53
N TYR A 82 -4.98 -5.24 -8.66
CA TYR A 82 -6.06 -4.35 -8.26
C TYR A 82 -5.75 -2.90 -8.63
N SER A 83 -6.77 -2.20 -9.11
CA SER A 83 -6.72 -0.78 -9.46
C SER A 83 -7.81 0.04 -8.75
N ASP A 84 -8.77 -0.62 -8.09
CA ASP A 84 -9.80 0.07 -7.35
C ASP A 84 -9.19 0.72 -6.09
N PRO A 85 -9.39 2.03 -5.87
CA PRO A 85 -8.70 2.72 -4.80
C PRO A 85 -9.01 2.19 -3.39
N ALA A 86 -10.20 1.62 -3.19
CA ALA A 86 -10.60 1.08 -1.90
C ALA A 86 -9.77 -0.17 -1.53
N THR A 87 -9.61 -1.11 -2.46
CA THR A 87 -8.80 -2.32 -2.25
C THR A 87 -7.32 -1.98 -2.19
N VAL A 88 -6.82 -1.09 -3.06
CA VAL A 88 -5.42 -0.65 -3.02
C VAL A 88 -5.08 -0.07 -1.64
N LYS A 89 -5.91 0.83 -1.09
CA LYS A 89 -5.70 1.43 0.24
C LYS A 89 -5.77 0.42 1.39
N LYS A 90 -6.50 -0.69 1.23
CA LYS A 90 -6.55 -1.75 2.24
C LYS A 90 -5.27 -2.60 2.27
N ILE A 91 -4.56 -2.67 1.15
CA ILE A 91 -3.34 -3.47 0.99
C ILE A 91 -2.08 -2.67 1.36
N CYS A 92 -2.10 -1.35 1.20
CA CYS A 92 -1.05 -0.43 1.63
C CYS A 92 -0.91 -0.40 3.16
#